data_AF-A0AAW3V5K1-F1
#
_entry.id   AF-A0AAW3V5K1-F1
#
_cell.length_a   1.000
_cell.length_b   1.000
_cell.length_c   1.000
_cell.angle_alpha   90.00
_cell.angle_beta   90.00
_cell.angle_gamma   90.00
#
_symmetry.space_group_name_H-M   'P 1'
#
loop_
_entity.id
_entity.type
_entity.pdbx_description
1 polymer ?
#
loop_
_entity_poly.entity_id
_entity_poly.type
_entity_poly.pdbx_seq_one_letter_code
_entity_poly.pdbx_strand_id
1 'polypeptide(L)'
;MTAHTVVSRLGTTDKESVVPAIPGSQITEVNFVDGYDRLDFGLGQALDQFNGLGLTPCERAIDLALLAATVTAADTRISRELASQDAWTREIEVCVPVSEPQLWSDAVPLLRTTLEFLTGDKWRLQFRARPVDKAQLSPAKGNLRIANPDCVCLFSGGLDSFIGAIDLFAAGSTPLLVSHYWDGITSQHQRMCADALKGRFPTTAFHHVRAHVGFPKDTVDDSVEDTLRGRSFMFFALAALAADAIGGDVTIHVPENGLISLNVPLDPLRVGALSTRTTHPFYMARVNELFATLGLRSSLLNPYRFQTKGAMAKRCADTSFLAVHAKNTMSCSSPGKTRFAKDESQRQPKHCGYCVPCLIRRAALLEGCGEDSTPYQLADLHAQTIRTDRAEGSHIRSFQLAISRLRSHPARARLDIHRPGPLNDYPGDLDAYHDVYVEGLEEVAKLLEGVQAEPS
;
A
#
# COMPACT_ATOMS: atom_id res chain seq x y z
N MET A 1 -2.66 28.22 -4.70
CA MET A 1 -1.67 27.13 -4.65
C MET A 1 -0.71 27.45 -3.54
N THR A 2 -0.72 26.63 -2.51
CA THR A 2 0.15 26.82 -1.34
C THR A 2 1.14 25.67 -1.37
N ALA A 3 2.42 25.99 -1.51
CA ALA A 3 3.47 24.98 -1.37
C ALA A 3 3.65 24.65 0.11
N HIS A 4 3.96 23.39 0.40
CA HIS A 4 4.19 22.93 1.76
C HIS A 4 5.57 22.30 1.88
N THR A 5 6.25 22.58 3.00
CA THR A 5 7.55 22.02 3.36
C THR A 5 7.41 21.31 4.70
N VAL A 6 7.54 19.99 4.69
CA VAL A 6 7.52 19.17 5.90
C VAL A 6 8.96 18.92 6.34
N VAL A 7 9.34 19.48 7.48
CA VAL A 7 10.68 19.34 8.07
C VAL A 7 10.62 18.27 9.16
N SER A 8 11.37 17.19 8.96
CA SER A 8 11.53 16.15 9.97
C SER A 8 12.58 16.58 10.99
N ARG A 9 12.25 16.49 12.27
CA ARG A 9 13.14 16.79 13.40
C ARG A 9 13.43 15.52 14.19
N LEU A 10 14.66 15.39 14.67
CA LEU A 10 15.09 14.29 15.55
C LEU A 10 15.34 14.80 16.97
N GLY A 11 14.28 15.12 17.68
CA GLY A 11 14.34 15.57 19.07
C GLY A 11 14.56 17.07 19.23
N THR A 12 14.61 17.53 20.48
CA THR A 12 14.66 18.96 20.84
C THR A 12 16.01 19.62 20.60
N THR A 13 17.06 18.82 20.38
CA THR A 13 18.42 19.26 20.02
C THR A 13 18.55 19.62 18.55
N ASP A 14 17.63 19.15 17.71
CA ASP A 14 17.60 19.39 16.27
C ASP A 14 17.06 20.78 15.93
N LYS A 15 17.92 21.80 16.06
CA LYS A 15 17.58 23.22 15.86
C LYS A 15 18.16 23.80 14.57
N GLU A 16 18.68 22.96 13.68
CA GLU A 16 19.27 23.43 12.43
C GLU A 16 18.23 24.19 11.60
N SER A 17 18.59 25.37 11.11
CA SER A 17 17.69 26.17 10.27
C SER A 17 17.56 25.50 8.90
N VAL A 18 16.33 25.23 8.47
CA VAL A 18 16.01 24.67 7.15
C VAL A 18 15.43 25.77 6.29
N VAL A 19 16.05 26.00 5.13
CA VAL A 19 15.55 26.96 4.14
C VAL A 19 14.78 26.17 3.07
N PRO A 20 13.45 26.37 2.95
CA PRO A 20 12.67 25.73 1.89
C PRO A 20 13.22 26.06 0.50
N ALA A 21 13.27 25.07 -0.40
CA ALA A 21 13.59 25.31 -1.80
C ALA A 21 12.44 25.98 -2.54
N ILE A 22 11.21 25.90 -2.01
CA ILE A 22 10.04 26.60 -2.57
C ILE A 22 9.81 27.92 -1.79
N PRO A 23 10.06 29.09 -2.42
CA PRO A 23 9.82 30.37 -1.78
C PRO A 23 8.35 30.54 -1.36
N GLY A 24 8.12 30.99 -0.14
CA GLY A 24 6.77 31.19 0.40
C GLY A 24 6.04 29.91 0.80
N SER A 25 6.73 28.77 0.85
CA SER A 25 6.14 27.52 1.35
C SER A 25 5.70 27.66 2.81
N GLN A 26 4.53 27.09 3.13
CA GLN A 26 4.13 26.86 4.51
C GLN A 26 5.03 25.77 5.11
N ILE A 27 5.67 26.05 6.24
CA ILE A 27 6.59 25.12 6.90
C ILE A 27 5.83 24.40 8.02
N THR A 28 5.94 23.07 8.04
CA THR A 28 5.44 22.22 9.11
C THR A 28 6.60 21.40 9.66
N GLU A 29 6.86 21.50 10.96
CA GLU A 29 7.87 20.69 11.62
C GLU A 29 7.24 19.46 12.28
N VAL A 30 7.78 18.28 12.02
CA VAL A 30 7.34 17.02 12.61
C VAL A 30 8.49 16.42 13.40
N ASN A 31 8.37 16.38 14.72
CA ASN A 31 9.37 15.76 15.58
C ASN A 31 9.14 14.25 15.68
N PHE A 32 10.08 13.47 15.16
CA PHE A 32 10.04 12.01 15.12
C PHE A 32 10.64 11.34 16.36
N VAL A 33 11.05 12.09 17.38
CA VAL A 33 11.58 11.55 18.64
C VAL A 33 10.65 11.92 19.79
N ASP A 34 10.18 10.90 20.50
CA ASP A 34 9.29 11.05 21.67
C ASP A 34 10.05 11.52 22.93
N GLY A 35 9.33 11.77 24.02
CA GLY A 35 9.92 12.20 25.29
C GLY A 35 10.83 11.17 25.96
N TYR A 36 10.91 9.94 25.44
CA TYR A 36 11.76 8.85 25.92
C TYR A 36 12.94 8.57 24.99
N ASP A 37 13.23 9.49 24.07
CA ASP A 37 14.30 9.37 23.07
C ASP A 37 14.12 8.20 22.09
N ARG A 38 12.88 7.82 21.81
CA ARG A 38 12.54 6.76 20.85
C ARG A 38 11.89 7.35 19.61
N LEU A 39 12.01 6.66 18.48
CA LEU A 39 11.29 7.05 17.28
C LEU A 39 9.78 6.94 17.48
N ASP A 40 9.06 8.02 17.21
CA ASP A 40 7.60 8.13 17.32
C ASP A 40 6.90 7.67 16.02
N PHE A 41 5.59 7.88 15.94
CA PHE A 41 4.71 7.55 14.81
C PHE A 41 4.86 6.08 14.37
N GLY A 42 5.02 5.18 15.34
CA GLY A 42 5.08 3.74 15.13
C GLY A 42 6.42 3.19 14.61
N LEU A 43 7.40 4.03 14.28
CA LEU A 43 8.72 3.56 13.83
C LEU A 43 9.49 2.88 14.98
N GLY A 44 9.47 3.47 16.19
CA GLY A 44 10.09 2.86 17.37
C GLY A 44 9.43 1.54 17.75
N GLN A 45 8.11 1.41 17.56
CA GLN A 45 7.38 0.16 17.77
C GLN A 45 7.91 -0.96 16.85
N ALA A 46 8.18 -0.66 15.58
CA ALA A 46 8.75 -1.63 14.64
C ALA A 46 10.17 -2.02 15.04
N LEU A 47 11.02 -1.03 15.39
CA LEU A 47 12.39 -1.27 15.86
C LEU A 47 12.44 -2.11 17.14
N ASP A 48 11.55 -1.88 18.10
CA ASP A 48 11.48 -2.69 19.32
C ASP A 48 11.07 -4.14 19.03
N GLN A 49 10.17 -4.37 18.07
CA GLN A 49 9.82 -5.73 17.62
C GLN A 49 11.01 -6.43 16.93
N PHE A 50 11.74 -5.75 16.04
CA PHE A 50 12.96 -6.33 15.45
C PHE A 50 14.00 -6.65 16.53
N ASN A 51 14.24 -5.73 17.46
CA ASN A 51 15.15 -5.95 18.58
C ASN A 51 14.72 -7.14 19.44
N GLY A 52 13.42 -7.33 19.68
CA GLY A 52 12.88 -8.50 20.38
C GLY A 52 13.15 -9.83 19.67
N LEU A 53 13.37 -9.81 18.35
CA LEU A 53 13.78 -10.97 17.55
C LEU A 53 15.32 -11.11 17.44
N GLY A 54 16.07 -10.17 18.02
CA GLY A 54 17.53 -10.04 17.86
C GLY A 54 17.93 -9.66 16.42
N LEU A 55 17.08 -8.90 15.73
CA LEU A 55 17.32 -8.35 14.40
C LEU A 55 17.57 -6.83 14.54
N THR A 56 18.57 -6.32 13.83
CA THR A 56 18.93 -4.90 13.87
C THR A 56 19.18 -4.38 12.46
N PRO A 57 18.32 -3.48 11.94
CA PRO A 57 18.54 -2.85 10.65
C PRO A 57 19.67 -1.82 10.70
N CYS A 58 20.26 -1.51 9.56
CA CYS A 58 21.23 -0.44 9.39
C CYS A 58 20.55 0.95 9.33
N GLU A 59 21.35 2.00 9.53
CA GLU A 59 20.86 3.38 9.58
C GLU A 59 20.26 3.86 8.25
N ARG A 60 20.73 3.36 7.10
CA ARG A 60 20.15 3.67 5.78
C ARG A 60 18.73 3.13 5.63
N ALA A 61 18.45 1.94 6.17
CA ALA A 61 17.10 1.38 6.15
C ALA A 61 16.16 2.16 7.09
N ILE A 62 16.68 2.66 8.23
CA ILE A 62 15.95 3.54 9.13
C ILE A 62 15.67 4.90 8.48
N ASP A 63 16.64 5.49 7.79
CA ASP A 63 16.47 6.72 7.00
C ASP A 63 15.35 6.57 5.96
N LEU A 64 15.28 5.43 5.27
CA LEU A 64 14.20 5.13 4.32
C LEU A 64 12.83 5.06 5.02
N ALA A 65 12.75 4.43 6.19
CA ALA A 65 11.52 4.36 6.98
C ALA A 65 11.09 5.76 7.48
N LEU A 66 12.04 6.59 7.90
CA LEU A 66 11.82 7.98 8.31
C LEU A 66 11.30 8.81 7.12
N LEU A 67 11.97 8.76 5.97
CA LEU A 67 11.50 9.41 4.74
C LEU A 67 10.09 8.98 4.36
N ALA A 68 9.80 7.69 4.40
CA ALA A 68 8.47 7.18 4.05
C ALA A 68 7.39 7.63 5.06
N ALA A 69 7.73 7.75 6.33
CA ALA A 69 6.84 8.32 7.34
C ALA A 69 6.60 9.81 7.09
N THR A 70 7.63 10.60 6.75
CA THR A 70 7.48 12.02 6.38
C THR A 70 6.62 12.21 5.13
N VAL A 71 6.82 11.38 4.10
CA VAL A 71 5.96 11.34 2.91
C VAL A 71 4.52 10.97 3.29
N THR A 72 4.32 10.05 4.23
CA THR A 72 2.98 9.68 4.73
C THR A 72 2.31 10.84 5.48
N ALA A 73 3.06 11.60 6.28
CA ALA A 73 2.56 12.81 6.94
C ALA A 73 2.09 13.82 5.89
N ALA A 74 2.95 14.13 4.92
CA ALA A 74 2.63 15.06 3.84
C ALA A 74 1.42 14.60 3.00
N ASP A 75 1.41 13.33 2.55
CA ASP A 75 0.36 12.79 1.70
C ASP A 75 -1.01 12.80 2.38
N THR A 76 -1.06 12.57 3.69
CA THR A 76 -2.32 12.49 4.45
C THR A 76 -2.70 13.79 5.18
N ARG A 77 -1.82 14.78 5.28
CA ARG A 77 -2.13 16.00 6.05
C ARG A 77 -2.13 17.26 5.23
N ILE A 78 -1.62 17.24 4.00
CA ILE A 78 -1.73 18.37 3.06
C ILE A 78 -2.93 18.14 2.15
N SER A 79 -4.00 18.93 2.30
CA SER A 79 -5.25 18.83 1.54
C SER A 79 -5.02 19.13 0.07
N ARG A 80 -5.42 18.22 -0.83
CA ARG A 80 -5.40 18.50 -2.27
C ARG A 80 -6.35 19.63 -2.66
N GLU A 81 -7.52 19.69 -2.04
CA GLU A 81 -8.54 20.72 -2.31
C GLU A 81 -8.04 22.12 -1.97
N LEU A 82 -7.34 22.28 -0.84
CA LEU A 82 -6.86 23.59 -0.38
C LEU A 82 -5.49 23.98 -0.97
N ALA A 83 -4.58 23.01 -1.13
CA ALA A 83 -3.18 23.30 -1.47
C ALA A 83 -2.91 23.40 -2.99
N SER A 84 -3.71 22.74 -3.83
CA SER A 84 -3.49 22.70 -5.29
C SER A 84 -4.37 23.69 -6.07
N GLN A 85 -4.09 23.87 -7.37
CA GLN A 85 -4.93 24.71 -8.25
C GLN A 85 -6.08 23.91 -8.89
N ASP A 86 -5.87 22.62 -9.10
CA ASP A 86 -6.74 21.68 -9.82
C ASP A 86 -7.51 20.76 -8.86
N ALA A 87 -7.48 21.06 -7.55
CA ALA A 87 -7.93 20.19 -6.46
C ALA A 87 -7.27 18.80 -6.47
N TRP A 88 -6.08 18.68 -7.07
CA TRP A 88 -5.39 17.42 -7.27
C TRP A 88 -3.88 17.48 -7.00
N THR A 89 -3.11 18.20 -7.80
CA THR A 89 -1.65 18.12 -7.87
C THR A 89 -1.01 19.10 -6.88
N ARG A 90 -0.47 18.60 -5.76
CA ARG A 90 0.21 19.43 -4.76
C ARG A 90 1.68 19.66 -5.13
N GLU A 91 2.25 20.75 -4.60
CA GLU A 91 3.70 20.98 -4.58
C GLU A 91 4.19 20.78 -3.14
N ILE A 92 4.91 19.68 -2.93
CA ILE A 92 5.34 19.23 -1.61
C ILE A 92 6.86 19.14 -1.58
N GLU A 93 7.44 19.73 -0.54
CA GLU A 93 8.83 19.59 -0.19
C GLU A 93 8.95 18.82 1.14
N VAL A 94 9.91 17.92 1.22
CA VAL A 94 10.29 17.25 2.47
C VAL A 94 11.76 17.50 2.76
N CYS A 95 12.07 17.83 4.02
CA CYS A 95 13.44 17.91 4.51
C CYS A 95 13.64 16.84 5.59
N VAL A 96 14.55 15.91 5.35
CA VAL A 96 14.75 14.74 6.22
C VAL A 96 16.22 14.66 6.69
N PRO A 97 16.48 14.58 8.00
CA PRO A 97 17.81 14.31 8.52
C PRO A 97 18.16 12.84 8.31
N VAL A 98 19.31 12.58 7.71
CA VAL A 98 19.76 11.24 7.30
C VAL A 98 21.21 10.98 7.72
N SER A 99 21.55 9.69 7.86
CA SER A 99 22.89 9.26 8.25
C SER A 99 23.96 9.62 7.20
N GLU A 100 23.61 9.58 5.91
CA GLU A 100 24.53 9.83 4.79
C GLU A 100 23.95 10.85 3.76
N PRO A 101 24.03 12.17 4.02
CA PRO A 101 23.33 13.17 3.21
C PRO A 101 23.67 13.17 1.71
N GLN A 102 24.93 12.90 1.35
CA GLN A 102 25.34 12.88 -0.05
C GLN A 102 24.69 11.72 -0.82
N LEU A 103 24.69 10.51 -0.23
CA LEU A 103 24.05 9.33 -0.81
C LEU A 103 22.56 9.60 -1.12
N TRP A 104 21.86 10.19 -0.16
CA TRP A 104 20.44 10.53 -0.31
C TRP A 104 20.21 11.65 -1.31
N SER A 105 21.10 12.64 -1.37
CA SER A 105 21.06 13.73 -2.35
C SER A 105 21.23 13.21 -3.78
N ASP A 106 22.14 12.24 -3.98
CA ASP A 106 22.35 11.60 -5.28
C ASP A 106 21.13 10.75 -5.71
N ALA A 107 20.35 10.23 -4.76
CA ALA A 107 19.12 9.48 -5.01
C ALA A 107 17.88 10.35 -5.29
N VAL A 108 17.95 11.68 -5.13
CA VAL A 108 16.81 12.61 -5.31
C VAL A 108 16.10 12.46 -6.66
N PRO A 109 16.79 12.38 -7.82
CA PRO A 109 16.11 12.24 -9.10
C PRO A 109 15.21 10.99 -9.17
N LEU A 110 15.70 9.86 -8.66
CA LEU A 110 14.97 8.59 -8.63
C LEU A 110 13.81 8.62 -7.63
N LEU A 111 14.04 9.17 -6.44
CA LEU A 111 13.01 9.36 -5.41
C LEU A 111 11.86 10.23 -5.94
N ARG A 112 12.19 11.33 -6.62
CA ARG A 112 11.20 12.20 -7.24
C ARG A 112 10.38 11.44 -8.28
N THR A 113 11.03 10.78 -9.26
CA THR A 113 10.32 9.98 -10.27
C THR A 113 9.41 8.92 -9.63
N THR A 114 9.87 8.27 -8.57
CA THR A 114 9.13 7.23 -7.85
C THR A 114 7.88 7.79 -7.16
N LEU A 115 8.03 8.88 -6.39
CA LEU A 115 6.95 9.49 -5.62
C LEU A 115 5.93 10.21 -6.50
N GLU A 116 6.39 10.94 -7.54
CA GLU A 116 5.51 11.62 -8.49
C GLU A 116 4.64 10.61 -9.26
N PHE A 117 5.22 9.46 -9.66
CA PHE A 117 4.46 8.40 -10.30
C PHE A 117 3.38 7.81 -9.37
N LEU A 118 3.73 7.63 -8.10
CA LEU A 118 2.87 7.00 -7.10
C LEU A 118 1.71 7.90 -6.67
N THR A 119 1.99 9.17 -6.33
CA THR A 119 1.00 10.05 -5.70
C THR A 119 0.36 11.04 -6.67
N GLY A 120 1.02 11.31 -7.81
CA GLY A 120 0.61 12.36 -8.74
C GLY A 120 0.86 13.79 -8.25
N ASP A 121 1.59 13.97 -7.15
CA ASP A 121 2.05 15.29 -6.67
C ASP A 121 3.44 15.59 -7.22
N LYS A 122 3.86 16.86 -7.15
CA LYS A 122 5.23 17.27 -7.43
C LYS A 122 6.04 17.23 -6.13
N TRP A 123 7.16 16.50 -6.14
CA TRP A 123 7.98 16.29 -4.95
C TRP A 123 9.34 16.98 -5.06
N ARG A 124 9.73 17.69 -4.00
CA ARG A 124 11.10 18.13 -3.75
C ARG A 124 11.60 17.47 -2.48
N LEU A 125 12.85 17.03 -2.50
CA LEU A 125 13.47 16.35 -1.38
C LEU A 125 14.78 17.07 -1.05
N GLN A 126 14.95 17.40 0.23
CA GLN A 126 16.19 17.88 0.80
C GLN A 126 16.65 16.93 1.90
N PHE A 127 17.95 16.66 1.94
CA PHE A 127 18.56 15.78 2.92
C PHE A 127 19.67 16.53 3.65
N ARG A 128 19.71 16.39 4.98
CA ARG A 128 20.71 17.01 5.84
C ARG A 128 21.28 16.00 6.82
N ALA A 129 22.41 16.33 7.43
CA ALA A 129 23.00 15.47 8.45
C ALA A 129 22.09 15.40 9.69
N ARG A 130 22.07 14.25 10.36
CA ARG A 130 21.41 14.14 11.66
C ARG A 130 22.17 14.96 12.72
N PRO A 131 21.48 15.39 13.81
CA PRO A 131 22.15 15.88 15.00
C PRO A 131 23.18 14.86 15.54
N VAL A 132 24.26 15.34 16.15
CA VAL A 132 25.36 14.48 16.64
C VAL A 132 24.88 13.46 17.66
N ASP A 133 23.96 13.83 18.56
CA ASP A 133 23.34 12.97 19.56
C ASP A 133 22.31 11.98 18.97
N LYS A 134 22.05 12.07 17.66
CA LYS A 134 21.16 11.21 16.88
C LYS A 134 21.86 10.59 15.68
N ALA A 135 23.19 10.47 15.74
CA ALA A 135 23.97 9.80 14.70
C ALA A 135 23.49 8.37 14.45
N GLN A 136 23.08 7.66 15.51
CA GLN A 136 22.45 6.33 15.44
C GLN A 136 21.04 6.38 16.04
N LEU A 137 20.05 5.88 15.29
CA LEU A 137 18.64 5.83 15.72
C LEU A 137 18.23 4.44 16.21
N SER A 138 19.00 3.40 15.90
CA SER A 138 18.81 2.07 16.47
C SER A 138 20.15 1.43 16.83
N PRO A 139 20.75 1.81 17.97
CA PRO A 139 21.97 1.14 18.42
C PRO A 139 21.67 -0.33 18.72
N ALA A 140 22.60 -1.22 18.34
CA ALA A 140 22.46 -2.65 18.59
C ALA A 140 22.34 -2.93 20.10
N LYS A 141 21.21 -3.51 20.52
CA LYS A 141 20.90 -3.78 21.94
C LYS A 141 21.57 -5.05 22.50
N GLY A 142 22.35 -5.78 21.68
CA GLY A 142 23.04 -7.01 22.09
C GLY A 142 22.13 -8.22 22.34
N ASN A 143 20.87 -8.17 21.90
CA ASN A 143 19.92 -9.28 22.05
C ASN A 143 20.36 -10.49 21.21
N LEU A 144 20.15 -11.70 21.74
CA LEU A 144 20.36 -12.93 20.99
C LEU A 144 19.37 -13.02 19.83
N ARG A 145 19.86 -13.37 18.64
CA ARG A 145 19.02 -13.63 17.47
C ARG A 145 18.20 -14.89 17.69
N ILE A 146 16.88 -14.73 17.76
CA ILE A 146 15.92 -15.83 18.00
C ILE A 146 15.04 -16.12 16.77
N ALA A 147 15.13 -15.31 15.72
CA ALA A 147 14.40 -15.49 14.47
C ALA A 147 15.37 -15.55 13.28
N ASN A 148 15.08 -16.46 12.35
CA ASN A 148 15.79 -16.57 11.06
C ASN A 148 14.78 -16.70 9.91
N PRO A 149 14.04 -15.63 9.59
CA PRO A 149 13.17 -15.63 8.43
C PRO A 149 13.97 -15.77 7.14
N ASP A 150 13.44 -16.48 6.16
CA ASP A 150 14.06 -16.67 4.83
C ASP A 150 13.69 -15.58 3.82
N CYS A 151 12.56 -14.91 4.06
CA CYS A 151 12.04 -13.83 3.23
C CYS A 151 11.18 -12.86 4.05
N VAL A 152 10.76 -11.77 3.42
CA VAL A 152 9.75 -10.85 3.96
C VAL A 152 8.48 -10.98 3.12
N CYS A 153 7.31 -10.95 3.77
CA CYS A 153 6.03 -10.90 3.06
C CYS A 153 5.18 -9.73 3.56
N LEU A 154 4.77 -8.85 2.65
CA LEU A 154 3.86 -7.76 2.97
C LEU A 154 2.49 -8.30 3.34
N PHE A 155 2.01 -7.91 4.52
CA PHE A 155 0.78 -8.44 5.10
C PHE A 155 -0.18 -7.30 5.45
N SER A 156 -1.07 -6.94 4.53
CA SER A 156 -2.00 -5.81 4.75
C SER A 156 -3.25 -6.21 5.54
N GLY A 157 -3.55 -7.51 5.63
CA GLY A 157 -4.82 -8.04 6.12
C GLY A 157 -5.91 -8.11 5.03
N GLY A 158 -5.56 -7.82 3.77
CA GLY A 158 -6.41 -8.03 2.60
C GLY A 158 -6.25 -9.43 1.99
N LEU A 159 -7.20 -9.80 1.12
CA LEU A 159 -7.28 -11.14 0.52
C LEU A 159 -5.98 -11.58 -0.18
N ASP A 160 -5.38 -10.71 -0.99
CA ASP A 160 -4.18 -11.00 -1.78
C ASP A 160 -2.98 -11.31 -0.87
N SER A 161 -2.75 -10.46 0.14
CA SER A 161 -1.70 -10.69 1.15
C SER A 161 -1.93 -11.94 1.99
N PHE A 162 -3.19 -12.33 2.19
CA PHE A 162 -3.54 -13.56 2.90
C PHE A 162 -3.25 -14.79 2.04
N ILE A 163 -3.62 -14.79 0.75
CA ILE A 163 -3.26 -15.83 -0.21
C ILE A 163 -1.72 -15.97 -0.31
N GLY A 164 -1.02 -14.85 -0.45
CA GLY A 164 0.45 -14.84 -0.51
C GLY A 164 1.11 -15.44 0.74
N ALA A 165 0.58 -15.14 1.93
CA ALA A 165 1.06 -15.76 3.15
C ALA A 165 0.75 -17.27 3.19
N ILE A 166 -0.47 -17.70 2.82
CA ILE A 166 -0.83 -19.12 2.76
C ILE A 166 0.12 -19.87 1.84
N ASP A 167 0.37 -19.37 0.64
CA ASP A 167 1.23 -20.02 -0.36
C ASP A 167 2.67 -20.17 0.16
N LEU A 168 3.23 -19.14 0.79
CA LEU A 168 4.57 -19.20 1.39
C LEU A 168 4.66 -20.21 2.53
N PHE A 169 3.72 -20.18 3.49
CA PHE A 169 3.71 -21.12 4.60
C PHE A 169 3.47 -22.57 4.13
N ALA A 170 2.60 -22.77 3.14
CA ALA A 170 2.33 -24.09 2.55
C ALA A 170 3.53 -24.64 1.77
N ALA A 171 4.36 -23.77 1.17
CA ALA A 171 5.61 -24.14 0.52
C ALA A 171 6.75 -24.44 1.52
N GLY A 172 6.53 -24.24 2.83
CA GLY A 172 7.51 -24.49 3.89
C GLY A 172 8.46 -23.32 4.15
N SER A 173 8.20 -22.14 3.58
CA SER A 173 8.97 -20.92 3.89
C SER A 173 8.68 -20.41 5.30
N THR A 174 9.59 -19.59 5.84
CA THR A 174 9.47 -18.94 7.14
C THR A 174 9.46 -17.41 7.00
N PRO A 175 8.43 -16.83 6.35
CA PRO A 175 8.41 -15.41 6.07
C PRO A 175 8.29 -14.57 7.35
N LEU A 176 9.00 -13.44 7.39
CA LEU A 176 8.67 -12.35 8.32
C LEU A 176 7.51 -11.55 7.73
N LEU A 177 6.33 -11.67 8.34
CA LEU A 177 5.19 -10.85 7.92
C LEU A 177 5.39 -9.40 8.38
N VAL A 178 5.13 -8.45 7.50
CA VAL A 178 5.25 -7.01 7.79
C VAL A 178 3.94 -6.30 7.49
N SER A 179 3.36 -5.68 8.52
CA SER A 179 2.12 -4.90 8.41
C SER A 179 2.30 -3.44 8.77
N HIS A 180 1.56 -2.58 8.07
CA HIS A 180 1.34 -1.18 8.43
C HIS A 180 -0.15 -0.98 8.76
N TYR A 181 -0.45 -0.18 9.80
CA TYR A 181 -1.81 0.23 10.12
C TYR A 181 -1.83 1.62 10.76
N TRP A 182 -2.97 2.31 10.66
CA TRP A 182 -3.27 3.54 11.40
C TRP A 182 -4.58 3.42 12.19
N ASP A 183 -5.58 2.76 11.60
CA ASP A 183 -6.91 2.61 12.16
C ASP A 183 -7.15 1.22 12.80
N GLY A 184 -8.15 1.17 13.68
CA GLY A 184 -8.51 -0.04 14.41
C GLY A 184 -9.10 -1.16 13.53
N ILE A 185 -9.77 -0.83 12.42
CA ILE A 185 -10.39 -1.83 11.53
C ILE A 185 -9.28 -2.62 10.83
N THR A 186 -8.33 -1.92 10.20
CA THR A 186 -7.15 -2.53 9.58
C THR A 186 -6.38 -3.39 10.57
N SER A 187 -6.15 -2.87 11.78
CA SER A 187 -5.46 -3.60 12.86
C SER A 187 -6.18 -4.88 13.30
N GLN A 188 -7.52 -4.87 13.34
CA GLN A 188 -8.32 -6.04 13.67
C GLN A 188 -8.20 -7.13 12.60
N HIS A 189 -8.38 -6.79 11.33
CA HIS A 189 -8.30 -7.76 10.22
C HIS A 189 -6.91 -8.38 10.08
N GLN A 190 -5.84 -7.60 10.27
CA GLN A 190 -4.47 -8.13 10.31
C GLN A 190 -4.31 -9.19 11.40
N ARG A 191 -4.81 -8.94 12.62
CA ARG A 191 -4.74 -9.92 13.72
C ARG A 191 -5.55 -11.18 13.44
N MET A 192 -6.80 -11.04 12.99
CA MET A 192 -7.64 -12.19 12.65
C MET A 192 -6.99 -13.10 11.59
N CYS A 193 -6.35 -12.51 10.58
CA CYS A 193 -5.65 -13.27 9.55
C CYS A 193 -4.36 -13.91 10.08
N ALA A 194 -3.57 -13.18 10.89
CA ALA A 194 -2.35 -13.71 11.50
C ALA A 194 -2.65 -14.88 12.45
N ASP A 195 -3.69 -14.76 13.30
CA ASP A 195 -4.11 -15.81 14.22
C ASP A 195 -4.59 -17.05 13.47
N ALA A 196 -5.33 -16.88 12.37
CA ALA A 196 -5.75 -17.98 11.51
C ALA A 196 -4.54 -18.70 10.89
N LEU A 197 -3.56 -17.97 10.34
CA LEU A 197 -2.33 -18.55 9.79
C LEU A 197 -1.53 -19.31 10.85
N LYS A 198 -1.34 -18.71 12.03
CA LYS A 198 -0.64 -19.33 13.15
C LYS A 198 -1.32 -20.61 13.61
N GLY A 199 -2.66 -20.65 13.62
CA GLY A 199 -3.42 -21.87 13.90
C GLY A 199 -3.29 -22.95 12.82
N ARG A 200 -3.19 -22.55 11.54
CA ARG A 200 -3.10 -23.46 10.40
C ARG A 200 -1.70 -24.07 10.22
N PHE A 201 -0.65 -23.34 10.58
CA PHE A 201 0.75 -23.73 10.41
C PHE A 201 1.52 -23.75 11.76
N PRO A 202 1.08 -24.55 12.75
CA PRO A 202 1.58 -24.48 14.13
C PRO A 202 3.04 -24.92 14.30
N THR A 203 3.58 -25.67 13.33
CA THR A 203 4.96 -26.17 13.34
C THR A 203 5.95 -25.21 12.66
N THR A 204 5.46 -24.18 11.98
CA THR A 204 6.31 -23.22 11.27
C THR A 204 6.59 -22.02 12.18
N ALA A 205 7.84 -21.53 12.18
CA ALA A 205 8.18 -20.31 12.90
C ALA A 205 7.34 -19.15 12.36
N PHE A 206 6.58 -18.50 13.25
CA PHE A 206 5.68 -17.42 12.88
C PHE A 206 6.18 -16.11 13.48
N HIS A 207 6.59 -15.18 12.61
CA HIS A 207 7.03 -13.85 13.01
C HIS A 207 6.22 -12.80 12.26
N HIS A 208 5.73 -11.80 13.00
CA HIS A 208 4.90 -10.74 12.46
C HIS A 208 5.29 -9.41 13.11
N VAL A 209 5.82 -8.49 12.31
CA VAL A 209 6.11 -7.12 12.72
C VAL A 209 5.01 -6.21 12.23
N ARG A 210 4.51 -5.36 13.12
CA ARG A 210 3.42 -4.42 12.83
C ARG A 210 3.82 -3.02 13.22
N ALA A 211 3.67 -2.06 12.31
CA ALA A 211 3.98 -0.65 12.57
C ALA A 211 2.72 0.21 12.54
N HIS A 212 2.45 0.90 13.65
CA HIS A 212 1.36 1.87 13.77
C HIS A 212 1.78 3.25 13.24
N VAL A 213 1.96 3.37 11.92
CA VAL A 213 2.42 4.61 11.30
C VAL A 213 1.24 5.47 10.84
N GLY A 214 1.11 6.65 11.40
CA GLY A 214 0.20 7.68 10.93
C GLY A 214 0.28 8.93 11.80
N PHE A 215 -0.38 9.98 11.34
CA PHE A 215 -0.20 11.33 11.88
C PHE A 215 -1.53 11.90 12.37
N PRO A 216 -1.58 12.63 13.48
CA PRO A 216 -2.76 13.40 13.89
C PRO A 216 -3.29 14.33 12.80
N LYS A 217 -4.58 14.69 12.82
CA LYS A 217 -5.19 15.53 11.77
C LYS A 217 -4.67 16.96 11.78
N ASP A 218 -4.21 17.42 12.92
CA ASP A 218 -3.63 18.73 13.22
C ASP A 218 -2.10 18.76 13.02
N THR A 219 -1.50 17.73 12.42
CA THR A 219 -0.06 17.76 12.10
C THR A 219 0.30 18.87 11.11
N VAL A 220 -0.61 19.21 10.18
CA VAL A 220 -0.49 20.38 9.29
C VAL A 220 -1.67 21.28 9.58
N ASP A 221 -1.41 22.55 9.91
CA ASP A 221 -2.45 23.51 10.27
C ASP A 221 -3.48 23.69 9.15
N ASP A 222 -4.76 23.73 9.55
CA ASP A 222 -5.93 23.99 8.69
C ASP A 222 -6.03 23.10 7.43
N SER A 223 -5.49 21.88 7.50
CA SER A 223 -5.39 21.00 6.35
C SER A 223 -5.59 19.51 6.71
N VAL A 224 -6.46 18.81 5.97
CA VAL A 224 -6.68 17.37 6.14
C VAL A 224 -6.84 16.71 4.77
N GLU A 225 -6.11 15.60 4.56
CA GLU A 225 -6.22 14.75 3.38
C GLU A 225 -6.47 13.29 3.79
N ASP A 226 -7.61 12.73 3.40
CA ASP A 226 -7.96 11.36 3.78
C ASP A 226 -7.52 10.33 2.72
N THR A 227 -6.94 10.75 1.59
CA THR A 227 -6.35 9.85 0.60
C THR A 227 -4.99 9.33 1.05
N LEU A 228 -4.68 8.11 0.60
CA LEU A 228 -3.54 7.32 1.09
C LEU A 228 -2.74 6.83 -0.12
N ARG A 229 -2.38 7.75 -1.01
CA ARG A 229 -1.73 7.44 -2.29
C ARG A 229 -0.28 7.02 -2.11
N GLY A 230 0.42 7.60 -1.13
CA GLY A 230 1.79 7.25 -0.74
C GLY A 230 1.91 6.02 0.16
N ARG A 231 0.79 5.37 0.53
CA ARG A 231 0.79 4.28 1.52
C ARG A 231 1.69 3.10 1.15
N SER A 232 1.79 2.75 -0.13
CA SER A 232 2.64 1.64 -0.56
C SER A 232 4.13 1.91 -0.32
N PHE A 233 4.57 3.16 -0.40
CA PHE A 233 5.95 3.55 -0.11
C PHE A 233 6.31 3.28 1.36
N MET A 234 5.36 3.53 2.29
CA MET A 234 5.52 3.16 3.70
C MET A 234 5.62 1.64 3.90
N PHE A 235 4.75 0.85 3.26
CA PHE A 235 4.84 -0.61 3.31
C PHE A 235 6.19 -1.12 2.79
N PHE A 236 6.66 -0.58 1.65
CA PHE A 236 7.92 -1.00 1.04
C PHE A 236 9.13 -0.60 1.89
N ALA A 237 9.11 0.60 2.49
CA ALA A 237 10.16 1.02 3.42
C ALA A 237 10.22 0.14 4.68
N LEU A 238 9.07 -0.22 5.27
CA LEU A 238 9.04 -1.15 6.41
C LEU A 238 9.50 -2.56 6.04
N ALA A 239 9.18 -3.02 4.83
CA ALA A 239 9.66 -4.32 4.36
C ALA A 239 11.16 -4.32 4.05
N ALA A 240 11.69 -3.23 3.49
CA ALA A 240 13.13 -3.04 3.31
C ALA A 240 13.86 -2.99 4.65
N LEU A 241 13.28 -2.30 5.64
CA LEU A 241 13.76 -2.27 7.02
C LEU A 241 13.81 -3.68 7.63
N ALA A 242 12.76 -4.48 7.45
CA ALA A 242 12.71 -5.86 7.91
C ALA A 242 13.73 -6.75 7.19
N ALA A 243 13.83 -6.62 5.86
CA ALA A 243 14.74 -7.39 5.01
C ALA A 243 16.21 -7.10 5.35
N ASP A 244 16.55 -5.83 5.55
CA ASP A 244 17.89 -5.42 5.98
C ASP A 244 18.23 -5.95 7.39
N ALA A 245 17.27 -5.93 8.32
CA ALA A 245 17.45 -6.49 9.67
C ALA A 245 17.64 -8.01 9.67
N ILE A 246 17.06 -8.75 8.71
CA ILE A 246 17.32 -10.18 8.50
C ILE A 246 18.77 -10.39 8.04
N GLY A 247 19.25 -9.54 7.14
CA GLY A 247 20.59 -9.57 6.56
C GLY A 247 20.75 -10.57 5.40
N GLY A 248 21.71 -10.29 4.50
CA GLY A 248 21.90 -11.06 3.27
C GLY A 248 21.07 -10.52 2.10
N ASP A 249 20.91 -11.32 1.04
CA ASP A 249 20.03 -10.99 -0.08
C ASP A 249 18.63 -11.51 0.21
N VAL A 250 17.68 -10.62 0.46
CA VAL A 250 16.33 -10.99 0.93
C VAL A 250 15.27 -10.60 -0.11
N THR A 251 14.42 -11.56 -0.46
CA THR A 251 13.23 -11.30 -1.30
C THR A 251 12.09 -10.77 -0.43
N ILE A 252 11.50 -9.66 -0.87
CA ILE A 252 10.29 -9.07 -0.30
C ILE A 252 9.12 -9.43 -1.20
N HIS A 253 8.28 -10.37 -0.75
CA HIS A 253 7.06 -10.73 -1.44
C HIS A 253 6.00 -9.63 -1.27
N VAL A 254 5.45 -9.19 -2.40
CA VAL A 254 4.39 -8.19 -2.50
C VAL A 254 3.16 -8.85 -3.15
N PRO A 255 2.31 -9.55 -2.38
CA PRO A 255 1.15 -10.22 -2.96
C PRO A 255 0.08 -9.22 -3.41
N GLU A 256 -0.05 -9.00 -4.71
CA GLU A 256 -1.15 -8.23 -5.32
C GLU A 256 -1.44 -8.77 -6.72
N ASN A 257 -2.71 -9.00 -7.04
CA ASN A 257 -3.13 -9.44 -8.37
C ASN A 257 -2.70 -8.47 -9.50
N GLY A 258 -2.52 -9.00 -10.71
CA GLY A 258 -2.07 -8.25 -11.88
C GLY A 258 -3.07 -7.17 -12.35
N LEU A 259 -4.38 -7.42 -12.21
CA LEU A 259 -5.42 -6.46 -12.64
C LEU A 259 -5.32 -5.14 -11.86
N ILE A 260 -5.24 -5.21 -10.52
CA ILE A 260 -5.08 -4.02 -9.66
C ILE A 260 -3.64 -3.49 -9.70
N SER A 261 -2.65 -4.35 -9.98
CA SER A 261 -1.26 -3.87 -10.16
C SER A 261 -1.13 -2.95 -11.37
N LEU A 262 -1.75 -3.31 -12.51
CA LEU A 262 -1.82 -2.43 -13.68
C LEU A 262 -2.76 -1.24 -13.42
N ASN A 263 -3.95 -1.50 -12.88
CA ASN A 263 -4.99 -0.52 -12.58
C ASN A 263 -5.40 0.37 -13.76
N VAL A 264 -5.65 -0.25 -14.92
CA VAL A 264 -6.15 0.42 -16.12
C VAL A 264 -7.43 1.20 -15.81
N PRO A 265 -7.51 2.51 -16.14
CA PRO A 265 -8.70 3.32 -15.87
C PRO A 265 -9.97 2.71 -16.48
N LEU A 266 -10.97 2.47 -15.63
CA LEU A 266 -12.26 1.89 -16.05
C LEU A 266 -13.09 2.84 -16.94
N ASP A 267 -12.90 4.14 -16.76
CA ASP A 267 -13.58 5.18 -17.54
C ASP A 267 -12.62 6.37 -17.80
N PRO A 268 -12.91 7.21 -18.81
CA PRO A 268 -11.99 8.26 -19.24
C PRO A 268 -11.81 9.37 -18.20
N LEU A 269 -12.69 9.46 -17.21
CA LEU A 269 -12.60 10.45 -16.14
C LEU A 269 -11.67 9.98 -15.00
N ARG A 270 -11.11 8.77 -15.07
CA ARG A 270 -10.19 8.17 -14.07
C ARG A 270 -8.73 8.10 -14.51
N VAL A 271 -8.30 8.95 -15.42
CA VAL A 271 -6.90 8.98 -15.89
C VAL A 271 -6.00 9.64 -14.84
N GLY A 272 -4.75 9.15 -14.69
CA GLY A 272 -3.77 9.71 -13.76
C GLY A 272 -3.75 9.04 -12.38
N ALA A 273 -3.48 9.81 -11.33
CA ALA A 273 -3.41 9.30 -9.95
C ALA A 273 -4.78 9.01 -9.31
N LEU A 274 -5.87 9.16 -10.08
CA LEU A 274 -7.23 8.77 -9.67
C LEU A 274 -7.36 7.26 -9.44
N SER A 275 -6.41 6.49 -9.99
CA SER A 275 -6.19 5.07 -9.78
C SER A 275 -4.91 4.85 -8.96
N THR A 276 -4.96 4.00 -7.93
CA THR A 276 -3.79 3.63 -7.09
C THR A 276 -2.75 2.82 -7.89
N ARG A 277 -1.47 3.18 -7.83
CA ARG A 277 -0.38 2.51 -8.57
C ARG A 277 0.58 1.73 -7.66
N THR A 278 0.02 1.18 -6.58
CA THR A 278 0.72 0.56 -5.43
C THR A 278 1.76 -0.50 -5.81
N THR A 279 1.50 -1.30 -6.84
CA THR A 279 2.34 -2.43 -7.27
C THR A 279 2.54 -2.43 -8.79
N HIS A 280 2.40 -1.26 -9.42
CA HIS A 280 2.61 -1.13 -10.85
C HIS A 280 4.05 -1.54 -11.21
N PRO A 281 4.29 -2.26 -12.32
CA PRO A 281 5.62 -2.79 -12.67
C PRO A 281 6.73 -1.73 -12.68
N PHE A 282 6.47 -0.58 -13.30
CA PHE A 282 7.40 0.56 -13.29
C PHE A 282 7.71 1.06 -11.87
N TYR A 283 6.68 1.21 -11.01
CA TYR A 283 6.88 1.68 -9.64
C TYR A 283 7.75 0.72 -8.84
N MET A 284 7.46 -0.59 -8.92
CA MET A 284 8.27 -1.61 -8.25
C MET A 284 9.71 -1.64 -8.78
N ALA A 285 9.92 -1.47 -10.09
CA ALA A 285 11.25 -1.37 -10.69
C ALA A 285 12.05 -0.17 -10.14
N ARG A 286 11.43 1.02 -10.07
CA ARG A 286 12.07 2.21 -9.49
C ARG A 286 12.38 2.06 -8.00
N VAL A 287 11.53 1.37 -7.24
CA VAL A 287 11.80 1.08 -5.82
C VAL A 287 12.94 0.07 -5.65
N ASN A 288 13.03 -0.96 -6.50
CA ASN A 288 14.17 -1.88 -6.51
C ASN A 288 15.48 -1.16 -6.88
N GLU A 289 15.43 -0.25 -7.85
CA GLU A 289 16.56 0.62 -8.21
C GLU A 289 16.97 1.52 -7.03
N LEU A 290 15.98 2.02 -6.26
CA LEU A 290 16.24 2.81 -5.06
C LEU A 290 16.91 1.97 -3.97
N PHE A 291 16.44 0.74 -3.72
CA PHE A 291 17.08 -0.16 -2.75
C PHE A 291 18.54 -0.43 -3.13
N ALA A 292 18.81 -0.70 -4.41
CA ALA A 292 20.16 -0.88 -4.92
C ALA A 292 21.02 0.38 -4.74
N THR A 293 20.48 1.57 -5.07
CA THR A 293 21.16 2.86 -4.90
C THR A 293 21.53 3.12 -3.45
N LEU A 294 20.64 2.80 -2.51
CA LEU A 294 20.88 2.92 -1.07
C LEU A 294 21.75 1.78 -0.50
N GLY A 295 22.18 0.82 -1.32
CA GLY A 295 22.96 -0.34 -0.90
C GLY A 295 22.21 -1.29 0.03
N LEU A 296 20.88 -1.34 -0.06
CA LEU A 296 20.02 -2.29 0.64
C LEU A 296 19.93 -3.57 -0.18
N ARG A 297 20.29 -4.70 0.42
CA ARG A 297 20.33 -6.02 -0.24
C ARG A 297 18.97 -6.71 -0.23
N SER A 298 17.96 -6.02 -0.73
CA SER A 298 16.61 -6.56 -0.83
C SER A 298 15.96 -6.23 -2.18
N SER A 299 15.00 -7.07 -2.59
CA SER A 299 14.27 -6.85 -3.83
C SER A 299 12.80 -7.20 -3.66
N LEU A 300 11.94 -6.32 -4.18
CA LEU A 300 10.51 -6.53 -4.28
C LEU A 300 10.19 -7.52 -5.39
N LEU A 301 9.38 -8.52 -5.07
CA LEU A 301 8.84 -9.50 -5.99
C LEU A 301 7.32 -9.59 -5.81
N ASN A 302 6.56 -9.31 -6.87
CA ASN A 302 5.14 -9.66 -6.94
C ASN A 302 4.97 -10.97 -7.75
N PRO A 303 4.76 -12.13 -7.09
CA PRO A 303 4.60 -13.41 -7.78
C PRO A 303 3.26 -13.53 -8.52
N TYR A 304 2.30 -12.64 -8.25
CA TYR A 304 0.95 -12.66 -8.83
C TYR A 304 0.72 -11.58 -9.88
N ARG A 305 1.78 -10.93 -10.37
CA ARG A 305 1.70 -9.82 -11.35
C ARG A 305 0.99 -10.17 -12.67
N PHE A 306 0.84 -11.46 -12.98
CA PHE A 306 0.13 -11.99 -14.16
C PHE A 306 -1.10 -12.84 -13.81
N GLN A 307 -1.59 -12.75 -12.59
CA GLN A 307 -2.75 -13.51 -12.15
C GLN A 307 -3.89 -12.56 -11.81
N THR A 308 -5.10 -12.90 -12.23
CA THR A 308 -6.31 -12.27 -11.70
C THR A 308 -6.46 -12.65 -10.23
N LYS A 309 -7.28 -11.90 -9.49
CA LYS A 309 -7.51 -12.22 -8.07
C LYS A 309 -8.26 -13.54 -7.91
N GLY A 310 -9.17 -13.88 -8.82
CA GLY A 310 -9.80 -15.20 -8.86
C GLY A 310 -8.83 -16.32 -9.21
N ALA A 311 -7.89 -16.10 -10.13
CA ALA A 311 -6.83 -17.06 -10.41
C ALA A 311 -5.95 -17.29 -9.17
N MET A 312 -5.60 -16.23 -8.43
CA MET A 312 -4.90 -16.35 -7.14
C MET A 312 -5.71 -17.17 -6.13
N ALA A 313 -7.00 -16.87 -5.95
CA ALA A 313 -7.84 -17.59 -5.00
C ALA A 313 -7.99 -19.08 -5.37
N LYS A 314 -8.20 -19.37 -6.65
CA LYS A 314 -8.36 -20.72 -7.21
C LYS A 314 -7.09 -21.57 -7.13
N ARG A 315 -5.91 -20.93 -7.25
CA ARG A 315 -4.59 -21.59 -7.20
C ARG A 315 -3.93 -21.52 -5.82
N CYS A 316 -4.58 -20.91 -4.83
CA CYS A 316 -4.11 -20.84 -3.46
C CYS A 316 -3.79 -22.26 -2.95
N ALA A 317 -2.61 -22.42 -2.36
CA ALA A 317 -2.07 -23.71 -1.94
C ALA A 317 -2.96 -24.44 -0.91
N ASP A 318 -3.78 -23.69 -0.16
CA ASP A 318 -4.83 -24.24 0.69
C ASP A 318 -6.15 -23.48 0.48
N THR A 319 -6.81 -23.79 -0.64
CA THR A 319 -8.11 -23.18 -1.01
C THR A 319 -9.19 -23.44 0.03
N SER A 320 -9.16 -24.59 0.71
CA SER A 320 -10.16 -24.94 1.73
C SER A 320 -10.06 -24.04 2.96
N PHE A 321 -8.85 -23.77 3.42
CA PHE A 321 -8.56 -22.83 4.49
C PHE A 321 -8.87 -21.40 4.07
N LEU A 322 -8.51 -21.01 2.83
CA LEU A 322 -8.85 -19.71 2.27
C LEU A 322 -10.36 -19.48 2.27
N ALA A 323 -11.17 -20.43 1.81
CA ALA A 323 -12.62 -20.28 1.72
C ALA A 323 -13.26 -20.01 3.11
N VAL A 324 -12.79 -20.68 4.16
CA VAL A 324 -13.28 -20.49 5.53
C VAL A 324 -12.90 -19.12 6.10
N HIS A 325 -11.67 -18.67 5.83
CA HIS A 325 -11.09 -17.47 6.45
C HIS A 325 -11.13 -16.22 5.57
N ALA A 326 -11.57 -16.31 4.31
CA ALA A 326 -11.67 -15.16 3.41
C ALA A 326 -12.45 -14.01 4.05
N LYS A 327 -13.56 -14.29 4.76
CA LYS A 327 -14.38 -13.31 5.49
C LYS A 327 -13.60 -12.51 6.56
N ASN A 328 -12.47 -13.02 7.04
CA ASN A 328 -11.62 -12.33 8.02
C ASN A 328 -10.70 -11.29 7.37
N THR A 329 -10.57 -11.28 6.04
CA THR A 329 -9.73 -10.34 5.30
C THR A 329 -10.50 -9.07 4.90
N MET A 330 -9.83 -7.93 4.79
CA MET A 330 -10.43 -6.66 4.40
C MET A 330 -9.86 -6.12 3.08
N SER A 331 -10.71 -6.06 2.05
CA SER A 331 -10.34 -5.48 0.75
C SER A 331 -10.94 -4.10 0.52
N CYS A 332 -11.99 -3.73 1.27
CA CYS A 332 -12.73 -2.49 1.04
C CYS A 332 -11.83 -1.25 1.20
N SER A 333 -11.96 -0.27 0.31
CA SER A 333 -11.20 0.98 0.38
C SER A 333 -11.70 1.94 1.47
N SER A 334 -12.91 1.74 1.99
CA SER A 334 -13.51 2.62 3.00
C SER A 334 -14.48 1.88 3.92
N PRO A 335 -14.04 0.85 4.67
CA PRO A 335 -14.92 0.04 5.52
C PRO A 335 -15.60 0.86 6.62
N GLY A 336 -14.99 1.96 7.06
CA GLY A 336 -15.56 2.86 8.07
C GLY A 336 -16.72 3.74 7.57
N LYS A 337 -17.03 3.80 6.27
CA LYS A 337 -18.14 4.60 5.74
C LYS A 337 -19.51 4.04 6.14
N THR A 338 -19.60 2.76 6.51
CA THR A 338 -20.86 2.15 6.96
C THR A 338 -21.43 2.81 8.21
N ARG A 339 -20.61 3.51 9.01
CA ARG A 339 -21.06 4.30 10.17
C ARG A 339 -22.13 5.35 9.84
N PHE A 340 -22.22 5.77 8.57
CA PHE A 340 -23.22 6.73 8.08
C PHE A 340 -24.49 6.05 7.53
N ALA A 341 -24.62 4.73 7.67
CA ALA A 341 -25.83 4.02 7.29
C ALA A 341 -27.05 4.54 8.09
N LYS A 342 -28.18 4.67 7.39
CA LYS A 342 -29.46 5.10 7.99
C LYS A 342 -29.93 4.10 9.05
N ASP A 343 -29.86 2.82 8.72
CA ASP A 343 -30.14 1.72 9.64
C ASP A 343 -28.95 1.52 10.59
N GLU A 344 -29.21 1.65 11.89
CA GLU A 344 -28.20 1.53 12.94
C GLU A 344 -27.59 0.13 13.01
N SER A 345 -28.38 -0.92 12.70
CA SER A 345 -27.90 -2.30 12.65
C SER A 345 -26.83 -2.51 11.59
N GLN A 346 -26.75 -1.62 10.60
CA GLN A 346 -25.82 -1.68 9.48
C GLN A 346 -24.55 -0.85 9.71
N ARG A 347 -24.44 -0.11 10.82
CA ARG A 347 -23.32 0.83 11.07
C ARG A 347 -21.99 0.17 11.42
N GLN A 348 -21.96 -1.14 11.62
CA GLN A 348 -20.73 -1.88 11.90
C GLN A 348 -19.77 -1.83 10.69
N PRO A 349 -18.44 -1.70 10.90
CA PRO A 349 -17.47 -1.77 9.82
C PRO A 349 -17.57 -3.07 9.04
N LYS A 350 -17.72 -2.98 7.71
CA LYS A 350 -17.78 -4.13 6.80
C LYS A 350 -17.51 -3.70 5.36
N HIS A 351 -17.42 -4.66 4.45
CA HIS A 351 -17.22 -4.38 3.03
C HIS A 351 -18.43 -3.66 2.46
N CYS A 352 -18.23 -2.64 1.61
CA CYS A 352 -19.36 -1.91 1.04
C CYS A 352 -20.11 -2.71 -0.05
N GLY A 353 -19.44 -3.66 -0.71
CA GLY A 353 -20.03 -4.51 -1.76
C GLY A 353 -19.99 -3.94 -3.18
N TYR A 354 -19.62 -2.65 -3.35
CA TYR A 354 -19.69 -1.96 -4.65
C TYR A 354 -18.42 -1.20 -5.06
N CYS A 355 -17.45 -0.95 -4.16
CA CYS A 355 -16.21 -0.28 -4.55
C CYS A 355 -15.33 -1.21 -5.40
N VAL A 356 -14.39 -0.65 -6.16
CA VAL A 356 -13.51 -1.41 -7.06
C VAL A 356 -12.86 -2.63 -6.38
N PRO A 357 -12.22 -2.51 -5.20
CA PRO A 357 -11.68 -3.67 -4.49
C PRO A 357 -12.73 -4.70 -4.04
N CYS A 358 -13.95 -4.26 -3.68
CA CYS A 358 -15.03 -5.17 -3.29
C CYS A 358 -15.57 -5.96 -4.48
N LEU A 359 -15.74 -5.33 -5.65
CA LEU A 359 -16.21 -6.01 -6.86
C LEU A 359 -15.18 -7.06 -7.34
N ILE A 360 -13.90 -6.68 -7.40
CA ILE A 360 -12.82 -7.61 -7.76
C ILE A 360 -12.73 -8.76 -6.73
N ARG A 361 -12.87 -8.46 -5.43
CA ARG A 361 -12.92 -9.49 -4.39
C ARG A 361 -14.08 -10.48 -4.60
N ARG A 362 -15.29 -9.99 -4.83
CA ARG A 362 -16.47 -10.84 -5.03
C ARG A 362 -16.30 -11.74 -6.24
N ALA A 363 -15.79 -11.20 -7.34
CA ALA A 363 -15.50 -11.96 -8.55
C ALA A 363 -14.44 -13.04 -8.28
N ALA A 364 -13.40 -12.69 -7.51
CA ALA A 364 -12.36 -13.64 -7.12
C ALA A 364 -12.86 -14.79 -6.24
N LEU A 365 -13.71 -14.50 -5.25
CA LEU A 365 -14.28 -15.52 -4.37
C LEU A 365 -15.27 -16.41 -5.11
N LEU A 366 -16.05 -15.85 -6.04
CA LEU A 366 -16.92 -16.62 -6.93
C LEU A 366 -16.13 -17.63 -7.78
N GLU A 367 -14.99 -17.22 -8.35
CA GLU A 367 -14.15 -18.08 -9.19
C GLU A 367 -13.31 -19.09 -8.38
N GLY A 368 -12.77 -18.69 -7.23
CA GLY A 368 -11.77 -19.47 -6.49
C GLY A 368 -12.27 -20.20 -5.24
N CYS A 369 -13.32 -19.72 -4.59
CA CYS A 369 -13.82 -20.25 -3.31
C CYS A 369 -15.29 -20.72 -3.35
N GLY A 370 -16.04 -20.38 -4.40
CA GLY A 370 -17.47 -20.65 -4.50
C GLY A 370 -18.29 -19.64 -3.69
N GLU A 371 -18.86 -20.07 -2.56
CA GLU A 371 -19.74 -19.23 -1.75
C GLU A 371 -18.95 -18.14 -0.99
N ASP A 372 -19.32 -16.87 -1.22
CA ASP A 372 -18.74 -15.73 -0.50
C ASP A 372 -19.54 -15.41 0.77
N SER A 373 -19.01 -15.85 1.92
CA SER A 373 -19.59 -15.58 3.25
C SER A 373 -19.23 -14.20 3.84
N THR A 374 -18.59 -13.32 3.07
CA THR A 374 -18.21 -11.98 3.52
C THR A 374 -19.46 -11.11 3.74
N PRO A 375 -19.60 -10.41 4.89
CA PRO A 375 -20.70 -9.47 5.08
C PRO A 375 -20.50 -8.20 4.24
N TYR A 376 -21.47 -7.89 3.37
CA TYR A 376 -21.48 -6.67 2.56
C TYR A 376 -22.62 -5.72 2.95
N GLN A 377 -22.38 -4.41 2.82
CA GLN A 377 -23.44 -3.40 2.93
C GLN A 377 -24.44 -3.52 1.78
N LEU A 378 -23.95 -3.66 0.55
CA LEU A 378 -24.74 -4.06 -0.61
C LEU A 378 -24.53 -5.56 -0.84
N ALA A 379 -25.38 -6.38 -0.21
CA ALA A 379 -25.27 -7.83 -0.22
C ALA A 379 -25.54 -8.42 -1.62
N ASP A 380 -26.70 -8.09 -2.19
CA ASP A 380 -27.13 -8.62 -3.49
C ASP A 380 -27.09 -7.52 -4.56
N LEU A 381 -26.34 -7.77 -5.64
CA LEU A 381 -26.25 -6.86 -6.79
C LEU A 381 -27.47 -6.97 -7.73
N HIS A 382 -28.26 -8.04 -7.60
CA HIS A 382 -29.43 -8.32 -8.45
C HIS A 382 -30.76 -7.96 -7.77
N ALA A 383 -30.75 -7.67 -6.47
CA ALA A 383 -31.98 -7.40 -5.70
C ALA A 383 -32.78 -6.19 -6.21
N GLN A 384 -32.12 -5.21 -6.82
CA GLN A 384 -32.75 -4.03 -7.39
C GLN A 384 -31.85 -3.36 -8.43
N THR A 385 -32.43 -2.52 -9.29
CA THR A 385 -31.66 -1.63 -10.16
C THR A 385 -30.80 -0.68 -9.33
N ILE A 386 -29.50 -0.69 -9.57
CA ILE A 386 -28.53 0.10 -8.81
C ILE A 386 -28.37 1.47 -9.45
N ARG A 387 -28.63 2.51 -8.68
CA ARG A 387 -28.54 3.90 -9.13
C ARG A 387 -27.11 4.34 -9.42
N THR A 388 -26.83 4.73 -10.67
CA THR A 388 -25.48 5.14 -11.09
C THR A 388 -25.11 6.55 -10.70
N ASP A 389 -26.08 7.38 -10.29
CA ASP A 389 -25.87 8.72 -9.74
C ASP A 389 -25.50 8.70 -8.24
N ARG A 390 -25.36 7.51 -7.65
CA ARG A 390 -24.91 7.28 -6.27
C ARG A 390 -23.60 6.49 -6.23
N ALA A 391 -22.97 6.45 -5.05
CA ALA A 391 -21.68 5.78 -4.87
C ALA A 391 -21.77 4.27 -5.16
N GLU A 392 -22.92 3.67 -4.88
CA GLU A 392 -23.24 2.26 -5.07
C GLU A 392 -23.19 1.82 -6.54
N GLY A 393 -23.69 2.64 -7.46
CA GLY A 393 -23.75 2.30 -8.88
C GLY A 393 -22.60 2.83 -9.73
N SER A 394 -21.85 3.84 -9.26
CA SER A 394 -20.84 4.52 -10.07
C SER A 394 -19.72 3.58 -10.53
N HIS A 395 -19.18 2.76 -9.62
CA HIS A 395 -18.11 1.80 -9.95
C HIS A 395 -18.62 0.60 -10.74
N ILE A 396 -19.82 0.11 -10.43
CA ILE A 396 -20.48 -0.97 -11.19
C ILE A 396 -20.64 -0.54 -12.65
N ARG A 397 -21.15 0.69 -12.86
CA ARG A 397 -21.30 1.25 -14.21
C ARG A 397 -19.96 1.46 -14.91
N SER A 398 -18.93 1.93 -14.22
CA SER A 398 -17.58 2.02 -14.78
C SER A 398 -17.07 0.66 -15.27
N PHE A 399 -17.27 -0.42 -14.50
CA PHE A 399 -16.90 -1.77 -14.94
C PHE A 399 -17.71 -2.23 -16.16
N GLN A 400 -19.03 -2.09 -16.13
CA GLN A 400 -19.88 -2.44 -17.28
C GLN A 400 -19.44 -1.71 -18.56
N LEU A 401 -19.08 -0.43 -18.45
CA LEU A 401 -18.56 0.36 -19.55
C LEU A 401 -17.19 -0.14 -20.03
N ALA A 402 -16.26 -0.42 -19.11
CA ALA A 402 -14.94 -0.97 -19.43
C ALA A 402 -15.04 -2.31 -20.16
N ILE A 403 -15.87 -3.22 -19.64
CA ILE A 403 -16.13 -4.55 -20.22
C ILE A 403 -16.77 -4.42 -21.61
N SER A 404 -17.79 -3.56 -21.77
CA SER A 404 -18.44 -3.33 -23.08
C SER A 404 -17.45 -2.77 -24.12
N ARG A 405 -16.57 -1.86 -23.71
CA ARG A 405 -15.52 -1.32 -24.58
C ARG A 405 -14.48 -2.36 -24.96
N LEU A 406 -14.05 -3.19 -24.00
CA LEU A 406 -13.12 -4.27 -24.26
C LEU A 406 -13.71 -5.26 -25.26
N ARG A 407 -14.94 -5.71 -25.04
CA ARG A 407 -15.62 -6.68 -25.92
C ARG A 407 -15.88 -6.12 -27.33
N SER A 408 -16.18 -4.82 -27.45
CA SER A 408 -16.37 -4.19 -28.77
C SER A 408 -15.07 -3.92 -29.52
N HIS A 409 -13.96 -3.68 -28.80
CA HIS A 409 -12.67 -3.33 -29.39
C HIS A 409 -11.50 -4.05 -28.68
N PRO A 410 -11.41 -5.39 -28.73
CA PRO A 410 -10.46 -6.16 -27.92
C PRO A 410 -9.00 -5.80 -28.20
N ALA A 411 -8.66 -5.46 -29.45
CA ALA A 411 -7.31 -5.03 -29.82
C ALA A 411 -6.81 -3.78 -29.06
N ARG A 412 -7.72 -2.97 -28.49
CA ARG A 412 -7.33 -1.80 -27.68
C ARG A 412 -6.67 -2.17 -26.36
N ALA A 413 -6.90 -3.37 -25.83
CA ALA A 413 -6.31 -3.81 -24.57
C ALA A 413 -4.78 -3.65 -24.57
N ARG A 414 -4.11 -3.93 -25.70
CA ARG A 414 -2.65 -3.75 -25.87
C ARG A 414 -2.18 -2.31 -25.68
N LEU A 415 -3.02 -1.33 -26.00
CA LEU A 415 -2.73 0.09 -25.78
C LEU A 415 -3.18 0.53 -24.38
N ASP A 416 -4.28 -0.02 -23.89
CA ASP A 416 -4.90 0.37 -22.63
C ASP A 416 -4.02 0.04 -21.41
N ILE A 417 -3.25 -1.06 -21.45
CA ILE A 417 -2.30 -1.43 -20.38
C ILE A 417 -1.19 -0.39 -20.16
N HIS A 418 -0.93 0.50 -21.12
CA HIS A 418 0.05 1.58 -20.99
C HIS A 418 -0.52 2.89 -20.42
N ARG A 419 -1.85 3.00 -20.26
CA ARG A 419 -2.47 4.21 -19.70
C ARG A 419 -2.09 4.49 -18.25
N PRO A 420 -1.93 3.49 -17.37
CA PRO A 420 -1.53 3.72 -15.99
C PRO A 420 -0.08 4.20 -15.87
N GLY A 421 0.80 3.77 -16.78
CA GLY A 421 2.22 4.04 -16.71
C GLY A 421 3.02 3.26 -17.75
N PRO A 422 4.33 3.55 -17.84
CA PRO A 422 5.22 2.82 -18.75
C PRO A 422 5.43 1.38 -18.29
N LEU A 423 5.62 0.46 -19.24
CA LEU A 423 5.91 -0.96 -18.98
C LEU A 423 7.27 -1.37 -19.61
N ASN A 424 8.16 -0.40 -19.78
CA ASN A 424 9.43 -0.55 -20.49
C ASN A 424 10.51 -1.31 -19.72
N ASP A 425 10.36 -1.47 -18.39
CA ASP A 425 11.28 -2.25 -17.57
C ASP A 425 11.21 -3.77 -17.86
N TYR A 426 10.07 -4.25 -18.39
CA TYR A 426 9.83 -5.67 -18.67
C TYR A 426 9.16 -5.87 -20.04
N PRO A 427 9.86 -5.59 -21.16
CA PRO A 427 9.26 -5.65 -22.49
C PRO A 427 8.79 -7.06 -22.91
N GLY A 428 9.38 -8.12 -22.32
CA GLY A 428 8.95 -9.50 -22.54
C GLY A 428 7.65 -9.88 -21.84
N ASP A 429 7.17 -9.06 -20.90
CA ASP A 429 6.01 -9.37 -20.05
C ASP A 429 4.71 -8.72 -20.57
N LEU A 430 4.77 -7.98 -21.69
CA LEU A 430 3.64 -7.20 -22.22
C LEU A 430 2.41 -8.05 -22.56
N ASP A 431 2.60 -9.23 -23.16
CA ASP A 431 1.49 -10.13 -23.48
C ASP A 431 0.84 -10.67 -22.20
N ALA A 432 1.62 -11.00 -21.17
CA ALA A 432 1.08 -11.44 -19.88
C ALA A 432 0.33 -10.32 -19.13
N TYR A 433 0.77 -9.07 -19.26
CA TYR A 433 0.03 -7.90 -18.75
C TYR A 433 -1.26 -7.63 -19.52
N HIS A 434 -1.24 -7.80 -20.83
CA HIS A 434 -2.44 -7.76 -21.67
C HIS A 434 -3.44 -8.84 -21.22
N ASP A 435 -2.99 -10.08 -21.06
CA ASP A 435 -3.84 -11.21 -20.76
C ASP A 435 -4.49 -11.05 -19.37
N VAL A 436 -3.72 -10.71 -18.33
CA VAL A 436 -4.30 -10.50 -16.99
C VAL A 436 -5.29 -9.33 -16.93
N TYR A 437 -5.11 -8.30 -17.76
CA TYR A 437 -6.07 -7.20 -17.88
C TYR A 437 -7.39 -7.67 -18.49
N VAL A 438 -7.31 -8.42 -19.61
CA VAL A 438 -8.50 -8.97 -20.30
C VAL A 438 -9.22 -9.96 -19.39
N GLU A 439 -8.49 -10.95 -18.86
CA GLU A 439 -9.03 -11.98 -17.97
C GLU A 439 -9.64 -11.37 -16.71
N GLY A 440 -9.00 -10.35 -16.13
CA GLY A 440 -9.48 -9.69 -14.92
C GLY A 440 -10.78 -8.91 -15.15
N LEU A 441 -10.96 -8.28 -16.32
CA LEU A 441 -12.24 -7.64 -16.66
C LEU A 441 -13.34 -8.67 -16.94
N GLU A 442 -13.03 -9.78 -17.60
CA GLU A 442 -13.98 -10.86 -17.84
C GLU A 442 -14.37 -11.60 -16.55
N GLU A 443 -13.45 -11.73 -15.59
CA GLU A 443 -13.73 -12.25 -14.24
C GLU A 443 -14.78 -11.39 -13.52
N VAL A 444 -14.64 -10.06 -13.55
CA VAL A 444 -15.65 -9.13 -13.02
C VAL A 444 -16.94 -9.17 -13.85
N ALA A 445 -16.86 -9.40 -15.15
CA ALA A 445 -18.03 -9.49 -16.02
C ALA A 445 -18.97 -10.64 -15.61
N LYS A 446 -18.42 -11.80 -15.20
CA LYS A 446 -19.22 -12.92 -14.67
C LYS A 446 -20.01 -12.51 -13.41
N LEU A 447 -19.38 -11.78 -12.49
CA LEU A 447 -20.05 -11.27 -11.29
C LEU A 447 -21.20 -10.30 -11.63
N LEU A 448 -21.03 -9.50 -12.68
CA LEU A 448 -21.98 -8.43 -13.04
C LEU A 448 -23.04 -8.87 -14.07
N GLU A 449 -23.09 -10.15 -14.44
CA GLU A 449 -24.03 -10.67 -15.42
C GLU A 449 -25.48 -10.48 -14.96
N GLY A 450 -26.27 -9.70 -15.70
CA GLY A 450 -27.66 -9.41 -15.33
C GLY A 450 -27.84 -8.36 -14.21
N VAL A 451 -26.76 -7.74 -13.72
CA VAL A 451 -26.85 -6.59 -12.80
C VAL A 451 -27.35 -5.37 -13.56
N GLN A 452 -28.47 -4.79 -13.13
CA GLN A 452 -29.02 -3.57 -13.72
C GLN A 452 -28.47 -2.34 -13.00
N ALA A 453 -27.89 -1.39 -13.77
CA ALA A 453 -27.39 -0.14 -13.23
C ALA A 453 -27.71 1.03 -14.17
N GLU A 454 -28.60 1.93 -13.70
CA GLU A 454 -29.18 3.02 -14.49
C GLU A 454 -29.12 4.36 -13.76
N PRO A 455 -29.05 5.50 -14.48
CA PRO A 455 -29.31 6.80 -13.89
C PRO A 455 -30.78 6.91 -13.46
N SER A 456 -31.07 7.83 -12.53
CA SER A 456 -32.41 8.06 -11.97
C SER A 456 -33.49 8.34 -13.01
#